data_AF-A0A8J2BNS9-F1
#
_entry.id   AF-A0A8J2BNS9-F1
#
_cell.length_a   1.000
_cell.length_b   1.000
_cell.length_c   1.000
_cell.angle_alpha   90.00
_cell.angle_beta   90.00
_cell.angle_gamma   90.00
#
_symmetry.space_group_name_H-M   'P 1'
#
loop_
_entity.id
_entity.type
_entity.pdbx_description
1 polymer ?
#
loop_
_entity_poly.entity_id
_entity_poly.type
_entity_poly.pdbx_seq_one_letter_code
_entity_poly.pdbx_strand_id
1 'polypeptide(L)'
;MLYLQANQISENPDSLLQDYKTARERYSQAIALDPVFALAHARLASLCAAVFHLYEPTEEWRDTARSGAETALHFQPNLAEAHLALGQCIYWIHQDHGRALERFEIASYFRPTIATVFA
;
A
#
# COMPACT_ATOMS: atom_id res chain seq x y z
N MET A 1 15.88 -0.13 7.13
CA MET A 1 15.42 -1.47 6.73
C MET A 1 13.89 -1.47 6.61
N LEU A 2 13.34 -0.94 5.51
CA LEU A 2 11.89 -0.97 5.23
C LEU A 2 11.41 -2.38 4.85
N TYR A 3 12.32 -3.23 4.37
CA TYR A 3 12.10 -4.69 4.30
C TYR A 3 11.60 -5.24 5.64
N LEU A 4 12.24 -4.88 6.76
CA LEU A 4 11.83 -5.32 8.09
C LEU A 4 10.50 -4.70 8.54
N GLN A 5 10.14 -3.52 8.04
CA GLN A 5 8.86 -2.87 8.37
C GLN A 5 7.68 -3.44 7.56
N ALA A 6 7.92 -3.78 6.29
CA ALA A 6 7.01 -4.59 5.48
C ALA A 6 6.87 -6.00 6.09
N ASN A 7 7.95 -6.57 6.62
CA ASN A 7 7.92 -7.83 7.37
C ASN A 7 7.13 -7.69 8.69
N GLN A 8 7.25 -6.56 9.38
CA GLN A 8 6.48 -6.28 10.60
C GLN A 8 4.97 -6.16 10.36
N ILE A 9 4.56 -5.69 9.17
CA ILE A 9 3.15 -5.71 8.75
C ILE A 9 2.70 -7.15 8.47
N SER A 10 3.58 -8.03 7.96
CA SER A 10 3.27 -9.46 7.82
C SER A 10 3.35 -10.26 9.12
N GLU A 11 4.08 -9.78 10.13
CA GLU A 11 4.34 -10.45 11.41
C GLU A 11 3.37 -10.05 12.53
N ASN A 12 2.26 -9.38 12.22
CA ASN A 12 1.21 -9.11 13.21
C ASN A 12 -0.05 -9.94 12.90
N PRO A 13 -0.05 -11.26 13.23
CA PRO A 13 -1.10 -12.21 12.83
C PRO A 13 -2.42 -11.97 13.56
N ASP A 14 -2.41 -11.11 14.59
CA ASP A 14 -3.55 -10.80 15.44
C ASP A 14 -4.49 -9.72 14.86
N SER A 15 -4.14 -9.12 13.71
CA SER A 15 -5.08 -8.23 13.01
C SER A 15 -6.21 -9.08 12.44
N LEU A 16 -7.46 -8.84 12.86
CA LEU A 16 -8.58 -9.65 12.41
C LEU A 16 -9.00 -9.21 11.00
N LEU A 17 -9.45 -10.15 10.17
CA LEU A 17 -10.05 -9.84 8.86
C LEU A 17 -11.15 -8.76 8.95
N GLN A 18 -11.84 -8.70 10.09
CA GLN A 18 -12.83 -7.68 10.39
C GLN A 18 -12.23 -6.26 10.46
N ASP A 19 -11.04 -6.10 11.05
CA ASP A 19 -10.36 -4.81 11.14
C ASP A 19 -9.97 -4.30 9.75
N TYR A 20 -9.52 -5.20 8.87
CA TYR A 20 -9.25 -4.86 7.47
C TYR A 20 -10.52 -4.44 6.72
N LYS A 21 -11.65 -5.09 6.95
CA LYS A 21 -12.93 -4.70 6.35
C LYS A 21 -13.36 -3.30 6.82
N THR A 22 -13.25 -3.01 8.11
CA THR A 22 -13.54 -1.68 8.65
C THR A 22 -12.59 -0.61 8.09
N ALA A 23 -11.29 -0.90 8.01
CA ALA A 23 -10.33 0.03 7.42
C ALA A 23 -10.60 0.29 5.93
N ARG A 24 -10.96 -0.75 5.16
CA ARG A 24 -11.41 -0.62 3.77
C ARG A 24 -12.58 0.35 3.65
N GLU A 25 -13.62 0.20 4.49
CA GLU A 25 -14.78 1.11 4.46
C GLU A 25 -14.39 2.56 4.73
N ARG A 26 -13.46 2.80 5.67
CA ARG A 26 -12.98 4.17 5.97
C ARG A 26 -12.19 4.77 4.82
N TYR A 27 -11.31 4.01 4.18
CA TYR A 27 -10.60 4.51 3.00
C TYR A 27 -11.55 4.76 1.83
N SER A 28 -12.53 3.88 1.60
CA SER A 28 -13.55 4.10 0.57
C SER A 28 -14.40 5.35 0.85
N GLN A 29 -14.75 5.63 2.11
CA GLN A 29 -15.43 6.87 2.49
C GLN A 29 -14.55 8.10 2.24
N ALA A 30 -13.26 8.04 2.57
CA ALA A 30 -12.32 9.12 2.30
C ALA A 30 -12.21 9.40 0.79
N ILE A 31 -12.13 8.35 -0.04
CA ILE A 31 -12.11 8.45 -1.51
C ILE A 31 -13.43 9.00 -2.05
N ALA A 32 -14.57 8.62 -1.48
CA ALA A 32 -15.87 9.15 -1.90
C ALA A 32 -16.01 10.65 -1.62
N LEU A 33 -15.39 11.14 -0.53
CA LEU A 33 -15.36 12.56 -0.17
C LEU A 33 -14.34 13.35 -1.00
N ASP A 34 -13.17 12.75 -1.26
CA ASP A 34 -12.11 13.32 -2.08
C ASP A 34 -11.55 12.26 -3.04
N PRO A 35 -12.07 12.18 -4.28
CA PRO A 35 -11.64 11.18 -5.26
C PRO A 35 -10.17 11.29 -5.67
N VAL A 36 -9.53 12.46 -5.48
CA VAL A 36 -8.12 12.68 -5.83
C VAL A 36 -7.18 12.45 -4.64
N PHE A 37 -7.71 11.99 -3.50
CA PHE A 37 -6.93 11.74 -2.29
C PHE A 37 -5.99 10.54 -2.44
N ALA A 38 -4.84 10.79 -3.05
CA ALA A 38 -3.86 9.76 -3.43
C ALA A 38 -3.42 8.87 -2.25
N LEU A 39 -3.26 9.44 -1.05
CA LEU A 39 -2.88 8.66 0.13
C LEU A 39 -3.97 7.65 0.53
N ALA A 40 -5.25 8.01 0.43
CA ALA A 40 -6.34 7.07 0.73
C ALA A 40 -6.36 5.91 -0.27
N HIS A 41 -6.19 6.20 -1.57
CA HIS A 41 -6.03 5.19 -2.62
C HIS A 41 -4.84 4.26 -2.35
N ALA A 42 -3.68 4.80 -1.98
CA ALA A 42 -2.49 4.02 -1.68
C ALA A 42 -2.68 3.10 -0.45
N ARG A 43 -3.32 3.60 0.60
CA ARG A 43 -3.57 2.82 1.82
C ARG A 43 -4.60 1.72 1.60
N LEU A 44 -5.67 2.01 0.86
CA LEU A 44 -6.63 0.99 0.44
C LEU A 44 -5.94 -0.10 -0.38
N ALA A 45 -5.08 0.29 -1.33
CA ALA A 45 -4.35 -0.66 -2.16
C ALA A 45 -3.43 -1.59 -1.35
N SER A 46 -2.65 -1.00 -0.44
CA SER A 46 -1.76 -1.73 0.48
C SER A 46 -2.54 -2.75 1.33
N LEU A 47 -3.69 -2.33 1.87
CA LEU A 47 -4.58 -3.19 2.64
C LEU A 47 -5.11 -4.36 1.80
N CYS A 48 -5.61 -4.09 0.60
CA CYS A 48 -6.15 -5.12 -0.28
C CYS A 48 -5.08 -6.13 -0.70
N ALA A 49 -3.84 -5.70 -0.95
CA ALA A 49 -2.72 -6.59 -1.23
C ALA A 49 -2.39 -7.49 -0.03
N ALA A 50 -2.43 -6.95 1.19
CA ALA A 50 -2.24 -7.73 2.41
C ALA A 50 -3.35 -8.76 2.63
N VAL A 51 -4.63 -8.36 2.44
CA VAL A 51 -5.77 -9.28 2.57
C VAL A 51 -5.73 -10.40 1.54
N PHE A 52 -5.38 -10.08 0.29
CA PHE A 52 -5.18 -11.06 -0.76
C PHE A 52 -4.15 -12.11 -0.36
N HIS A 53 -3.04 -11.68 0.25
CA HIS A 53 -1.94 -12.56 0.63
C HIS A 53 -2.26 -13.44 1.86
N LEU A 54 -2.86 -12.83 2.88
CA LEU A 54 -2.96 -13.43 4.22
C LEU A 54 -4.27 -14.18 4.46
N TYR A 55 -5.37 -13.80 3.78
CA TYR A 55 -6.71 -14.32 4.09
C TYR A 55 -7.43 -14.87 2.86
N GLU A 56 -7.68 -14.02 1.86
CA GLU A 56 -8.63 -14.33 0.79
C GLU A 56 -8.09 -13.85 -0.56
N PRO A 57 -7.49 -14.74 -1.39
CA PRO A 57 -6.90 -14.35 -2.67
C PRO A 57 -7.95 -14.20 -3.79
N THR A 58 -8.93 -13.31 -3.61
CA THR A 58 -9.98 -13.06 -4.61
C THR A 58 -9.56 -12.04 -5.67
N GLU A 59 -10.24 -12.07 -6.83
CA GLU A 59 -10.02 -11.08 -7.89
C GLU A 59 -10.39 -9.66 -7.46
N GLU A 60 -11.42 -9.49 -6.62
CA GLU A 60 -11.82 -8.18 -6.08
C GLU A 60 -10.68 -7.52 -5.29
N TRP A 61 -10.04 -8.27 -4.39
CA TRP A 61 -8.91 -7.77 -3.61
C TRP A 61 -7.72 -7.45 -4.51
N ARG A 62 -7.43 -8.31 -5.48
CA ARG A 62 -6.37 -8.11 -6.46
C ARG A 62 -6.56 -6.83 -7.28
N ASP A 63 -7.75 -6.66 -7.85
CA ASP A 63 -8.04 -5.55 -8.74
C ASP A 63 -8.11 -4.22 -7.98
N THR A 64 -8.68 -4.22 -6.78
CA THR A 64 -8.69 -3.04 -5.90
C THR A 64 -7.27 -2.65 -5.50
N ALA A 65 -6.42 -3.63 -5.18
CA ALA A 65 -5.03 -3.38 -4.82
C ALA A 65 -4.27 -2.69 -5.96
N ARG A 66 -4.32 -3.27 -7.17
CA ARG A 66 -3.65 -2.71 -8.34
C ARG A 66 -4.20 -1.34 -8.73
N SER A 67 -5.52 -1.23 -8.92
CA SER A 67 -6.14 0.02 -9.39
C SER A 67 -5.97 1.17 -8.39
N GLY A 68 -6.05 0.90 -7.08
CA GLY A 68 -5.80 1.92 -6.06
C GLY A 68 -4.36 2.42 -6.07
N ALA A 69 -3.37 1.52 -6.20
CA ALA A 69 -1.96 1.92 -6.27
C ALA A 69 -1.66 2.75 -7.54
N GLU A 70 -2.19 2.33 -8.69
CA GLU A 70 -2.07 3.06 -9.95
C GLU A 70 -2.74 4.43 -9.90
N THR A 71 -3.93 4.52 -9.28
CA THR A 71 -4.66 5.78 -9.09
C THR A 71 -3.90 6.72 -8.17
N ALA A 72 -3.33 6.22 -7.07
CA ALA A 72 -2.51 7.01 -6.18
C ALA A 72 -1.28 7.59 -6.89
N LEU A 73 -0.59 6.77 -7.71
CA LEU A 73 0.54 7.23 -8.53
C LEU A 73 0.13 8.22 -9.61
N HIS A 74 -1.06 8.07 -10.20
CA HIS A 74 -1.59 9.02 -11.16
C HIS A 74 -1.75 10.42 -10.55
N PHE A 75 -2.34 10.50 -9.36
CA PHE A 75 -2.57 11.78 -8.68
C PHE A 75 -1.31 12.34 -8.02
N GLN A 76 -0.47 11.48 -7.43
CA GLN A 76 0.79 11.89 -6.79
C GLN A 76 1.93 10.93 -7.16
N PRO A 77 2.63 11.17 -8.28
CA PRO A 77 3.69 10.28 -8.77
C PRO A 77 4.88 10.13 -7.82
N ASN A 78 5.09 11.10 -6.92
CA ASN A 78 6.17 11.13 -5.94
C ASN A 78 5.72 10.70 -4.54
N LEU A 79 4.50 10.16 -4.39
CA LEU A 79 4.01 9.71 -3.09
C LEU A 79 4.68 8.38 -2.71
N ALA A 80 5.46 8.39 -1.63
CA ALA A 80 6.16 7.21 -1.16
C ALA A 80 5.20 6.03 -0.89
N GLU A 81 4.05 6.30 -0.28
CA GLU A 81 3.01 5.30 -0.01
C GLU A 81 2.42 4.67 -1.27
N ALA A 82 2.34 5.41 -2.38
CA ALA A 82 1.83 4.90 -3.64
C ALA A 82 2.82 3.89 -4.26
N HIS A 83 4.12 4.21 -4.25
CA HIS A 83 5.16 3.27 -4.67
C HIS A 83 5.25 2.05 -3.74
N LEU A 84 5.08 2.24 -2.43
CA LEU A 84 5.01 1.14 -1.48
C LEU A 84 3.84 0.20 -1.78
N ALA A 85 2.64 0.75 -1.99
CA ALA A 85 1.45 -0.03 -2.30
C ALA A 85 1.61 -0.82 -3.60
N LEU A 86 2.16 -0.20 -4.65
CA LEU A 86 2.43 -0.90 -5.91
C LEU A 86 3.50 -2.00 -5.73
N GLY A 87 4.55 -1.74 -4.97
CA GLY A 87 5.56 -2.75 -4.63
C GLY A 87 4.97 -3.95 -3.89
N GLN A 88 4.06 -3.71 -2.95
CA GLN A 88 3.33 -4.77 -2.24
C GLN A 88 2.42 -5.58 -3.17
N CYS A 89 1.71 -4.93 -4.09
CA CYS A 89 0.93 -5.63 -5.11
C CYS A 89 1.82 -6.57 -5.94
N ILE A 90 2.96 -6.06 -6.43
CA ILE A 90 3.89 -6.83 -7.24
C ILE A 90 4.50 -7.99 -6.44
N TYR A 91 4.88 -7.74 -5.18
CA TYR A 91 5.49 -8.74 -4.30
C TYR A 91 4.51 -9.85 -3.93
N TRP A 92 3.34 -9.50 -3.37
CA TRP A 92 2.43 -10.48 -2.78
C TRP A 92 1.48 -11.12 -3.78
N ILE A 93 1.07 -10.40 -4.83
CA ILE A 93 0.09 -10.88 -5.81
C ILE A 93 0.81 -11.46 -7.03
N HIS A 94 1.78 -10.73 -7.59
CA HIS A 94 2.47 -11.14 -8.81
C HIS A 94 3.73 -12.00 -8.54
N GLN A 95 4.18 -12.05 -7.28
CA GLN A 95 5.38 -12.79 -6.86
C GLN A 95 6.66 -12.40 -7.63
N ASP A 96 6.70 -11.17 -8.16
CA ASP A 96 7.85 -10.62 -8.87
C ASP A 96 8.68 -9.76 -7.90
N HIS A 97 9.53 -10.44 -7.13
CA HIS A 97 10.32 -9.80 -6.09
C HIS A 97 11.31 -8.76 -6.64
N GLY A 98 11.80 -8.94 -7.88
CA GLY A 98 12.73 -8.02 -8.52
C GLY A 98 12.08 -6.67 -8.80
N ARG A 99 10.92 -6.69 -9.47
CA ARG A 99 10.17 -5.45 -9.75
C ARG A 99 9.59 -4.81 -8.49
N ALA A 100 9.25 -5.60 -7.49
CA ALA A 100 8.83 -5.08 -6.19
C ALA A 100 9.95 -4.28 -5.50
N LEU A 101 11.19 -4.79 -5.57
CA LEU A 101 12.35 -4.12 -4.97
C LEU A 101 12.57 -2.73 -5.57
N GLU A 102 12.51 -2.61 -6.89
CA GLU A 102 12.61 -1.31 -7.59
C GLU A 102 11.58 -0.29 -7.05
N ARG A 103 10.33 -0.74 -6.82
CA ARG A 103 9.29 0.12 -6.26
C ARG A 103 9.54 0.51 -4.81
N PHE A 104 10.06 -0.41 -3.99
CA PHE A 104 10.43 -0.10 -2.61
C PHE A 104 11.60 0.87 -2.51
N GLU A 105 12.56 0.81 -3.43
CA GLU A 105 13.66 1.77 -3.52
C GLU A 105 13.13 3.18 -3.83
N ILE A 106 12.23 3.30 -4.80
CA ILE A 106 11.58 4.58 -5.13
C ILE A 106 10.77 5.10 -3.93
N ALA A 107 10.01 4.23 -3.26
CA ALA A 107 9.28 4.61 -2.06
C ALA A 107 10.22 5.15 -0.97
N SER A 108 11.38 4.52 -0.78
CA SER A 108 12.39 4.98 0.17
C SER A 108 12.99 6.33 -0.22
N TYR A 109 13.20 6.57 -1.51
CA TYR A 109 13.71 7.85 -2.02
C TYR A 109 12.75 9.01 -1.74
N PHE A 110 11.45 8.81 -1.94
CA PHE A 110 10.45 9.85 -1.74
C PHE A 110 9.99 10.02 -0.29
N ARG A 111 10.43 9.19 0.65
CA ARG A 111 10.13 9.43 2.06
C ARG A 111 10.87 10.70 2.51
N PRO A 112 10.17 11.67 3.12
CA PRO A 112 10.86 12.78 3.77
C PRO A 112 11.71 12.18 4.90
N THR A 113 13.03 12.23 4.74
CA THR A 113 13.94 11.87 5.81
C THR A 113 13.85 13.01 6.83
N ILE A 114 13.35 12.76 8.04
CA ILE A 114 13.58 13.63 9.19
C ILE A 114 15.09 13.59 9.47
N ALA A 115 15.84 14.38 8.72
CA ALA A 115 17.26 14.63 8.91
C ALA A 115 17.60 15.98 8.26
N THR A 116 17.00 17.05 8.80
CA THR A 116 17.49 18.45 8.85
C THR A 116 16.32 19.45 8.91
N VAL A 117 15.53 19.40 9.98
CA VAL A 117 14.80 20.59 10.45
C VAL A 117 14.86 20.57 11.97
N PHE A 118 16.04 20.81 12.56
CA PHE A 118 16.21 21.47 13.86
C PHE A 118 17.70 21.82 14.04
N ALA A 119 17.94 23.13 14.20
CA ALA A 119 19.17 23.85 14.59
C ALA A 119 20.31 23.94 13.57
#